data_AF-A0A2C6B115-F1
#
_entry.id   AF-A0A2C6B115-F1
#
_cell.length_a   1.000
_cell.length_b   1.000
_cell.length_c   1.000
_cell.angle_alpha   90.00
_cell.angle_beta   90.00
_cell.angle_gamma   90.00
#
_symmetry.space_group_name_H-M   'P 1'
#
loop_
_entity.id
_entity.type
_entity.pdbx_description
1 polymer ?
#
loop_
_entity_poly.entity_id
_entity_poly.type
_entity_poly.pdbx_seq_one_letter_code
_entity_poly.pdbx_strand_id
1 'polypeptide(L)'
;MKIINKYILDELKGPIILAVFVFTFIFLLDIVVTMMEHIIVKGISVFDVLRLLSFYIPPILTQTIPIGMFLGIMICFTKFSRNSESVAMVSTGMSIRDILKPILAIAIGASIFIIFLQESIIPRSFIKLKYVGAKIAYENPVFQLKEKTFIDNLDEYSIYVDEVDSDGKAKNIIAFEKPEDKSKFPMVLTGEEAFWKDNSIILKESQFISFNEKGKKNLVGTFDEKRVVLTAYFQDLNIKIKDVEALSIIDLIKGLKRVEATEAIRYKIEIFRKLALVFSTVPLAVIGFCLSLGHHRISKKYSFILAMIIIFAYIIFLNIGIVMATAGKLNPFIATWTPNVLLYLLGYKLYKAKEVRGI
;
A
#
# COMPACT_ATOMS: atom_id res chain seq x y z
N MET A 1 -17.28 -39.60 0.99
CA MET A 1 -16.96 -38.25 0.45
C MET A 1 -16.36 -37.27 1.48
N LYS A 2 -16.76 -37.27 2.77
CA LYS A 2 -16.17 -36.34 3.77
C LYS A 2 -14.65 -36.48 3.94
N ILE A 3 -14.10 -37.69 3.81
CA ILE A 3 -12.66 -37.96 3.96
C ILE A 3 -11.84 -37.32 2.83
N ILE A 4 -12.24 -37.50 1.57
CA ILE A 4 -11.54 -36.91 0.41
C ILE A 4 -11.62 -35.39 0.45
N ASN A 5 -12.78 -34.82 0.81
CA ASN A 5 -12.90 -33.37 0.97
C ASN A 5 -11.97 -32.84 2.05
N LYS A 6 -11.89 -33.54 3.20
CA LYS A 6 -10.95 -33.18 4.28
C LYS A 6 -9.50 -33.27 3.81
N TYR A 7 -9.14 -34.34 3.08
CA TYR A 7 -7.80 -34.50 2.51
C TYR A 7 -7.42 -33.37 1.55
N ILE A 8 -8.33 -32.99 0.64
CA ILE A 8 -8.12 -31.84 -0.27
C ILE A 8 -7.89 -30.55 0.52
N LEU A 9 -8.70 -30.28 1.54
CA LEU A 9 -8.56 -29.08 2.39
C LEU A 9 -7.22 -29.09 3.15
N ASP A 10 -6.84 -30.24 3.71
CA ASP A 10 -5.60 -30.40 4.47
C ASP A 10 -4.35 -30.25 3.59
N GLU A 11 -4.39 -30.70 2.33
CA GLU A 11 -3.28 -30.53 1.41
C GLU A 11 -3.20 -29.11 0.83
N LEU A 12 -4.34 -28.41 0.70
CA LEU A 12 -4.41 -27.06 0.15
C LEU A 12 -3.80 -25.99 1.06
N LYS A 13 -3.95 -26.13 2.39
CA LYS A 13 -3.54 -25.09 3.35
C LYS A 13 -2.06 -24.73 3.25
N GLY A 14 -1.17 -25.72 3.10
CA GLY A 14 0.27 -25.51 3.05
C GLY A 14 0.70 -24.67 1.84
N PRO A 15 0.40 -25.11 0.60
CA PRO A 15 0.69 -24.35 -0.61
C PRO A 15 0.05 -22.97 -0.65
N ILE A 16 -1.18 -22.81 -0.16
CA ILE A 16 -1.85 -21.49 -0.12
C ILE A 16 -1.13 -20.56 0.85
N ILE A 17 -0.88 -20.99 2.09
CA ILE A 17 -0.19 -20.16 3.11
C ILE A 17 1.20 -19.77 2.61
N LEU A 18 1.94 -20.72 2.03
CA LEU A 18 3.26 -20.46 1.45
C LEU A 18 3.18 -19.44 0.31
N ALA A 19 2.23 -19.59 -0.61
CA ALA A 19 2.08 -18.66 -1.72
C ALA A 19 1.71 -17.25 -1.22
N VAL A 20 0.72 -17.13 -0.31
CA VAL A 20 0.34 -15.85 0.30
C VAL A 20 1.54 -15.21 1.02
N PHE A 21 2.31 -15.99 1.77
CA PHE A 21 3.51 -15.51 2.45
C PHE A 21 4.54 -14.96 1.47
N VAL A 22 4.87 -15.72 0.41
CA VAL A 22 5.86 -15.31 -0.61
C VAL A 22 5.43 -14.02 -1.31
N PHE A 23 4.17 -13.91 -1.76
CA PHE A 23 3.70 -12.68 -2.39
C PHE A 23 3.64 -11.50 -1.41
N THR A 24 3.24 -11.74 -0.16
CA THR A 24 3.24 -10.70 0.88
C THR A 24 4.64 -10.19 1.13
N PHE A 25 5.62 -11.10 1.19
CA PHE A 25 7.03 -10.74 1.33
C PHE A 25 7.52 -9.93 0.12
N ILE A 26 7.24 -10.36 -1.11
CA ILE A 26 7.60 -9.64 -2.34
C ILE A 26 7.03 -8.22 -2.34
N PHE A 27 5.75 -8.06 -2.00
CA PHE A 27 5.12 -6.74 -1.94
C PHE A 27 5.67 -5.88 -0.80
N LEU A 28 6.05 -6.50 0.31
CA LEU A 28 6.63 -5.79 1.44
C LEU A 28 8.05 -5.28 1.13
N LEU A 29 8.82 -5.97 0.29
CA LEU A 29 10.13 -5.49 -0.17
C LEU A 29 10.04 -4.15 -0.90
N ASP A 30 9.01 -3.94 -1.72
CA ASP A 30 8.77 -2.66 -2.38
C ASP A 30 8.55 -1.51 -1.37
N ILE A 31 7.86 -1.80 -0.25
CA ILE A 31 7.73 -0.85 0.87
C ILE A 31 9.08 -0.61 1.54
N VAL A 32 9.85 -1.66 1.83
CA VAL A 32 11.17 -1.54 2.46
C VAL A 32 12.10 -0.67 1.63
N VAL A 33 12.15 -0.87 0.31
CA VAL A 33 12.96 -0.04 -0.60
C VAL A 33 12.52 1.41 -0.56
N THR A 34 11.22 1.69 -0.52
CA THR A 34 10.70 3.07 -0.39
C THR A 34 11.08 3.67 0.97
N MET A 35 11.07 2.88 2.04
CA MET A 35 11.44 3.34 3.39
C MET A 35 12.95 3.44 3.60
N MET A 36 13.78 2.76 2.80
CA MET A 36 15.25 2.81 2.94
C MET A 36 15.78 4.24 2.86
N GLU A 37 15.19 5.11 2.05
CA GLU A 37 15.57 6.52 2.02
C GLU A 37 15.37 7.16 3.40
N HIS A 38 14.23 6.91 4.06
CA HIS A 38 13.99 7.41 5.42
C HIS A 38 14.89 6.76 6.47
N ILE A 39 15.29 5.49 6.30
CA ILE A 39 16.15 4.79 7.26
C ILE A 39 17.59 5.27 7.17
N ILE A 40 18.13 5.31 5.94
CA ILE A 40 19.54 5.62 5.69
C ILE A 40 19.79 7.12 5.83
N VAL A 41 18.86 7.95 5.36
CA VAL A 41 19.04 9.41 5.36
C VAL A 41 18.57 10.03 6.67
N LYS A 42 17.49 9.51 7.29
CA LYS A 42 16.90 10.11 8.51
C LYS A 42 17.18 9.32 9.79
N GLY A 43 18.04 8.30 9.76
CA GLY A 43 18.54 7.59 10.95
C GLY A 43 17.49 6.84 11.77
N ILE A 44 16.35 6.48 11.18
CA ILE A 44 15.24 5.84 11.90
C ILE A 44 15.67 4.45 12.43
N SER A 45 15.37 4.17 13.70
CA SER A 45 15.62 2.87 14.33
C SER A 45 14.98 1.72 13.55
N VAL A 46 15.73 0.63 13.36
CA VAL A 46 15.24 -0.58 12.67
C VAL A 46 14.00 -1.15 13.36
N PHE A 47 13.87 -1.03 14.67
CA PHE A 47 12.68 -1.47 15.40
C PHE A 47 11.43 -0.67 15.03
N ASP A 48 11.58 0.65 14.87
CA ASP A 48 10.48 1.52 14.44
C ASP A 48 10.08 1.23 13.00
N VAL A 49 11.03 0.93 12.13
CA VAL A 49 10.77 0.47 10.76
C VAL A 49 9.96 -0.81 10.76
N LEU A 50 10.40 -1.83 11.52
CA LEU A 50 9.68 -3.10 11.62
C LEU A 50 8.25 -2.90 12.15
N ARG A 51 8.08 -1.98 13.12
CA ARG A 51 6.77 -1.59 13.63
C ARG A 51 5.91 -0.94 12.55
N LEU A 52 6.46 -0.02 11.75
CA LEU A 52 5.74 0.60 10.63
C LEU A 52 5.36 -0.44 9.56
N LEU A 53 6.29 -1.31 9.18
CA LEU A 53 6.07 -2.40 8.21
C LEU A 53 4.94 -3.33 8.64
N SER A 54 4.81 -3.61 9.95
CA SER A 54 3.72 -4.44 10.47
C SER A 54 2.33 -3.89 10.15
N PHE A 55 2.18 -2.56 10.06
CA PHE A 55 0.92 -1.92 9.70
C PHE A 55 0.61 -1.95 8.19
N TYR A 56 1.61 -2.22 7.34
CA TYR A 56 1.44 -2.42 5.90
C TYR A 56 1.04 -3.87 5.54
N ILE A 57 1.22 -4.85 6.43
CA ILE A 57 0.86 -6.25 6.15
C ILE A 57 -0.64 -6.42 5.84
N PRO A 58 -1.60 -5.88 6.63
CA PRO A 58 -3.02 -6.07 6.38
C PRO A 58 -3.51 -5.61 4.99
N PRO A 59 -3.18 -4.40 4.50
CA PRO A 59 -3.59 -4.00 3.15
C PRO A 59 -2.93 -4.85 2.06
N ILE A 60 -1.68 -5.28 2.21
CA ILE A 60 -1.02 -6.19 1.26
C ILE A 60 -1.75 -7.53 1.18
N LEU A 61 -2.17 -8.09 2.33
CA LEU A 61 -2.90 -9.36 2.39
C LEU A 61 -4.18 -9.36 1.55
N THR A 62 -4.88 -8.22 1.42
CA THR A 62 -6.11 -8.15 0.61
C THR A 62 -5.90 -8.47 -0.87
N GLN A 63 -4.68 -8.27 -1.38
CA GLN A 63 -4.31 -8.56 -2.76
C GLN A 63 -3.55 -9.89 -2.87
N THR A 64 -2.71 -10.22 -1.89
CA THR A 64 -1.89 -11.44 -1.93
C THR A 64 -2.68 -12.69 -1.58
N ILE A 65 -3.80 -12.58 -0.85
CA ILE A 65 -4.69 -13.73 -0.58
C ILE A 65 -5.31 -14.29 -1.88
N PRO A 66 -5.98 -13.52 -2.75
CA PRO A 66 -6.51 -14.04 -4.02
C PRO A 66 -5.42 -14.66 -4.91
N ILE A 67 -4.25 -14.01 -5.00
CA ILE A 67 -3.11 -14.48 -5.80
C ILE A 67 -2.51 -15.77 -5.21
N GLY A 68 -2.33 -15.81 -3.90
CA GLY A 68 -1.79 -16.98 -3.19
C GLY A 68 -2.76 -18.15 -3.20
N MET A 69 -4.07 -17.90 -3.13
CA MET A 69 -5.11 -18.92 -3.33
C MET A 69 -4.98 -19.56 -4.72
N PHE A 70 -4.92 -18.75 -5.77
CA PHE A 70 -4.77 -19.22 -7.15
C PHE A 70 -3.55 -20.13 -7.31
N LEU A 71 -2.38 -19.64 -6.90
CA LEU A 71 -1.13 -20.39 -7.05
C LEU A 71 -1.03 -21.59 -6.12
N GLY A 72 -1.49 -21.47 -4.88
CA GLY A 72 -1.53 -22.57 -3.92
C GLY A 72 -2.40 -23.73 -4.42
N ILE A 73 -3.60 -23.43 -4.94
CA ILE A 73 -4.48 -24.43 -5.58
C ILE A 73 -3.78 -25.06 -6.78
N MET A 74 -3.17 -24.26 -7.65
CA MET A 74 -2.43 -24.79 -8.80
C MET A 74 -1.32 -25.75 -8.39
N ILE A 75 -0.50 -25.38 -7.39
CA ILE A 75 0.60 -26.22 -6.90
C ILE A 75 0.08 -27.53 -6.32
N CYS A 76 -0.96 -27.47 -5.48
CA CYS A 76 -1.58 -28.63 -4.86
C CYS A 76 -2.14 -29.60 -5.89
N PHE A 77 -2.97 -29.11 -6.82
CA PHE A 77 -3.58 -29.99 -7.82
C PHE A 77 -2.62 -30.42 -8.93
N THR A 78 -1.53 -29.67 -9.17
CA THR A 78 -0.42 -30.17 -9.99
C THR A 78 0.26 -31.37 -9.32
N LYS A 79 0.42 -31.35 -8.00
CA LYS A 79 0.93 -32.50 -7.23
C LYS A 79 -0.04 -33.69 -7.32
N PHE A 80 -1.34 -33.47 -7.10
CA PHE A 80 -2.35 -34.52 -7.27
C PHE A 80 -2.39 -35.10 -8.68
N SER A 81 -2.28 -34.27 -9.71
CA SER A 81 -2.24 -34.74 -11.09
C SER A 81 -0.99 -35.55 -11.39
N ARG A 82 0.16 -35.22 -10.78
CA ARG A 82 1.43 -35.93 -10.99
C ARG A 82 1.44 -37.29 -10.29
N ASN A 83 0.84 -37.36 -9.10
CA ASN A 83 0.74 -38.60 -8.34
C ASN A 83 -0.47 -39.45 -8.78
N SER A 84 -1.15 -39.08 -9.87
CA SER A 84 -2.39 -39.72 -10.33
C SER A 84 -3.54 -39.72 -9.31
N GLU A 85 -3.47 -38.91 -8.26
CA GLU A 85 -4.51 -38.78 -7.24
C GLU A 85 -5.77 -38.14 -7.82
N SER A 86 -5.62 -37.12 -8.68
CA SER A 86 -6.78 -36.50 -9.37
C SER A 86 -7.50 -37.51 -10.28
N VAL A 87 -6.75 -38.39 -10.95
CA VAL A 87 -7.32 -39.44 -11.82
C VAL A 87 -8.02 -40.48 -10.96
N ALA A 88 -7.41 -40.90 -9.85
CA ALA A 88 -8.02 -41.83 -8.90
C ALA A 88 -9.36 -41.28 -8.35
N MET A 89 -9.42 -39.99 -7.98
CA MET A 89 -10.66 -39.35 -7.52
C MET A 89 -11.77 -39.46 -8.57
N VAL A 90 -11.49 -39.09 -9.82
CA VAL A 90 -12.47 -39.13 -10.91
C VAL A 90 -12.88 -40.58 -11.23
N SER A 91 -11.94 -41.52 -11.24
CA SER A 91 -12.21 -42.96 -11.46
C SER A 91 -13.12 -43.59 -10.40
N THR A 92 -13.15 -43.03 -9.17
CA THR A 92 -14.10 -43.46 -8.13
C THR A 92 -15.51 -42.87 -8.29
N GLY A 93 -15.76 -42.15 -9.39
CA GLY A 93 -17.05 -41.54 -9.69
C GLY A 93 -17.23 -40.12 -9.14
N MET A 94 -16.16 -39.48 -8.63
CA MET A 94 -16.26 -38.08 -8.20
C MET A 94 -16.37 -37.16 -9.41
N SER A 95 -17.40 -36.32 -9.42
CA SER A 95 -17.51 -35.27 -10.42
C SER A 95 -16.54 -34.13 -10.13
N ILE A 96 -16.17 -33.37 -11.16
CA ILE A 96 -15.38 -32.12 -11.03
C ILE A 96 -16.02 -31.17 -10.03
N ARG A 97 -17.36 -31.13 -9.98
CA ARG A 97 -18.13 -30.32 -9.02
C ARG A 97 -17.84 -30.74 -7.59
N ASP A 98 -17.72 -32.03 -7.32
CA ASP A 98 -17.46 -32.54 -5.97
C ASP A 98 -16.05 -32.21 -5.49
N ILE A 99 -15.07 -32.24 -6.40
CA ILE A 99 -13.69 -31.81 -6.12
C ILE A 99 -13.61 -30.28 -5.93
N LEU A 100 -14.42 -29.51 -6.67
CA LEU A 100 -14.44 -28.05 -6.61
C LEU A 100 -15.13 -27.50 -5.34
N LYS A 101 -16.10 -28.21 -4.76
CA LYS A 101 -16.82 -27.80 -3.53
C LYS A 101 -15.88 -27.40 -2.36
N PRO A 102 -14.91 -28.23 -1.92
CA PRO A 102 -13.99 -27.85 -0.84
C PRO A 102 -13.11 -26.65 -1.21
N ILE A 103 -12.74 -26.50 -2.48
CA ILE A 103 -11.96 -25.35 -2.98
C ILE A 103 -12.77 -24.06 -2.84
N LEU A 104 -14.04 -24.09 -3.26
CA LEU A 104 -14.95 -22.96 -3.14
C LEU A 104 -15.22 -22.59 -1.67
N ALA A 105 -15.29 -23.57 -0.77
CA ALA A 105 -15.43 -23.32 0.66
C ALA A 105 -14.25 -22.51 1.23
N ILE A 106 -13.01 -22.87 0.87
CA ILE A 106 -11.83 -22.07 1.27
C ILE A 106 -11.86 -20.69 0.60
N ALA A 107 -12.20 -20.60 -0.69
CA ALA A 107 -12.23 -19.33 -1.41
C ALA A 107 -13.24 -18.35 -0.81
N ILE A 108 -14.44 -18.81 -0.44
CA ILE A 108 -15.45 -18.00 0.25
C ILE A 108 -14.95 -17.60 1.64
N GLY A 109 -14.34 -18.52 2.40
CA GLY A 109 -13.73 -18.21 3.70
C GLY A 109 -12.63 -17.14 3.60
N ALA A 110 -11.79 -17.23 2.56
CA ALA A 110 -10.76 -16.23 2.26
C ALA A 110 -11.37 -14.88 1.88
N SER A 111 -12.42 -14.84 1.05
CA SER A 111 -13.17 -13.62 0.73
C SER A 111 -13.74 -12.96 1.99
N ILE A 112 -14.34 -13.73 2.91
CA ILE A 112 -14.86 -13.21 4.19
C ILE A 112 -13.71 -12.66 5.04
N PHE A 113 -12.56 -13.34 5.07
CA PHE A 113 -11.39 -12.86 5.79
C PHE A 113 -10.83 -11.56 5.20
N ILE A 114 -10.84 -11.39 3.87
CA ILE A 114 -10.48 -10.13 3.20
C ILE A 114 -11.44 -9.00 3.62
N ILE A 115 -12.75 -9.24 3.65
CA ILE A 115 -13.72 -8.25 4.14
C ILE A 115 -13.40 -7.87 5.59
N PHE A 116 -13.10 -8.85 6.45
CA PHE A 116 -12.71 -8.59 7.83
C PHE A 116 -11.45 -7.71 7.94
N LEU A 117 -10.44 -7.96 7.09
CA LEU A 117 -9.25 -7.11 7.00
C LEU A 117 -9.61 -5.68 6.58
N GLN A 118 -10.45 -5.53 5.55
CA GLN A 118 -10.86 -4.24 4.99
C GLN A 118 -11.72 -3.41 5.95
N GLU A 119 -12.63 -4.03 6.69
CA GLU A 119 -13.53 -3.31 7.60
C GLU A 119 -12.91 -3.03 8.97
N SER A 120 -12.09 -3.93 9.49
CA SER A 120 -11.65 -3.87 10.89
C SER A 120 -10.17 -3.54 11.04
N ILE A 121 -9.31 -4.30 10.37
CA ILE A 121 -7.86 -4.26 10.64
C ILE A 121 -7.19 -3.09 9.92
N ILE A 122 -7.47 -2.91 8.62
CA ILE A 122 -6.81 -1.90 7.78
C ILE A 122 -7.01 -0.47 8.31
N PRO A 123 -8.24 -0.02 8.65
CA PRO A 123 -8.44 1.32 9.19
C PRO A 123 -7.67 1.55 10.50
N ARG A 124 -7.66 0.55 11.39
CA ARG A 124 -6.94 0.62 12.67
C ARG A 124 -5.41 0.64 12.48
N SER A 125 -4.91 -0.17 11.55
CA SER A 125 -3.49 -0.18 11.19
C SER A 125 -3.06 1.16 10.63
N PHE A 126 -3.91 1.80 9.83
CA PHE A 126 -3.61 3.11 9.25
C PHE A 126 -3.57 4.24 10.29
N ILE A 127 -4.51 4.26 11.24
CA ILE A 127 -4.48 5.23 12.35
C ILE A 127 -3.19 5.07 13.16
N LYS A 128 -2.80 3.83 13.46
CA LYS A 128 -1.55 3.54 14.17
C LYS A 128 -0.32 3.89 13.35
N LEU A 129 -0.34 3.65 12.04
CA LEU A 129 0.74 4.03 11.12
C LEU A 129 0.95 5.54 11.13
N LYS A 130 -0.13 6.34 11.04
CA LYS A 130 -0.06 7.80 11.15
C LYS A 130 0.49 8.27 12.50
N TYR A 131 -0.03 7.70 13.59
CA TYR A 131 0.42 8.06 14.94
C TYR A 131 1.91 7.74 15.17
N VAL A 132 2.35 6.52 14.82
CA VAL A 132 3.75 6.11 14.99
C VAL A 132 4.66 6.89 14.04
N GLY A 133 4.23 7.13 12.80
CA GLY A 133 4.95 7.98 11.87
C GLY A 133 5.16 9.39 12.42
N ALA A 134 4.08 10.05 12.83
CA ALA A 134 4.16 11.38 13.45
C ALA A 134 5.05 11.37 14.71
N LYS A 135 4.92 10.36 15.58
CA LYS A 135 5.77 10.22 16.78
C LYS A 135 7.26 10.14 16.42
N ILE A 136 7.63 9.32 15.44
CA ILE A 136 9.03 9.19 14.98
C ILE A 136 9.52 10.52 14.41
N ALA A 137 8.68 11.23 13.67
CA ALA A 137 9.00 12.55 13.15
C ALA A 137 9.25 13.57 14.28
N TYR A 138 8.43 13.56 15.34
CA TYR A 138 8.58 14.45 16.50
C TYR A 138 9.75 14.11 17.41
N GLU A 139 10.05 12.83 17.64
CA GLU A 139 11.14 12.42 18.54
C GLU A 139 12.53 12.56 17.92
N ASN A 140 12.61 12.68 16.59
CA ASN A 140 13.87 12.72 15.85
C ASN A 140 13.98 13.93 14.90
N PRO A 141 13.85 15.19 15.41
CA PRO A 141 13.90 16.38 14.56
C PRO A 141 15.31 16.72 14.06
N VAL A 142 16.34 16.23 14.76
CA VAL A 142 17.75 16.50 14.50
C VAL A 142 18.22 15.97 13.14
N PHE A 143 17.61 14.91 12.61
CA PHE A 143 18.05 14.22 11.38
C PHE A 143 17.69 14.93 10.08
N GLN A 144 17.22 16.17 10.17
CA GLN A 144 16.64 16.89 9.04
C GLN A 144 17.33 18.23 8.72
N LEU A 145 18.29 18.67 9.54
CA LEU A 145 19.23 19.73 9.14
C LEU A 145 20.36 19.04 8.39
N LYS A 146 20.38 19.21 7.07
CA LYS A 146 21.49 18.79 6.23
C LYS A 146 22.35 19.99 5.94
N GLU A 147 23.67 19.80 6.02
CA GLU A 147 24.62 20.83 5.63
C GLU A 147 24.34 21.30 4.20
N LYS A 148 24.52 22.61 3.99
CA LYS A 148 24.40 23.29 2.68
C LYS A 148 23.07 23.03 1.98
N THR A 149 22.01 22.77 2.74
CA THR A 149 20.70 22.44 2.19
C THR A 149 19.72 23.58 2.45
N PHE A 150 18.96 23.92 1.40
CA PHE A 150 17.83 24.83 1.49
C PHE A 150 16.54 24.03 1.70
N ILE A 151 15.84 24.32 2.80
CA ILE A 151 14.58 23.70 3.21
C ILE A 151 13.46 24.70 2.92
N ASP A 152 12.75 24.51 1.80
CA ASP A 152 11.67 25.42 1.37
C ASP A 152 10.26 24.92 1.72
N ASN A 153 10.15 23.71 2.27
CA ASN A 153 8.86 23.04 2.55
C ASN A 153 8.26 23.44 3.91
N LEU A 154 8.53 24.66 4.39
CA LEU A 154 7.91 25.19 5.60
C LEU A 154 6.91 26.26 5.16
N ASP A 155 5.73 26.26 5.79
CA ASP A 155 4.62 27.15 5.38
C ASP A 155 5.04 28.62 5.39
N GLU A 156 5.53 29.10 6.53
CA GLU A 156 5.87 30.51 6.73
C GLU A 156 7.36 30.82 6.55
N TYR A 157 8.21 29.81 6.41
CA TYR A 157 9.66 29.99 6.39
C TYR A 157 10.35 29.23 5.25
N SER A 158 11.51 29.70 4.80
CA SER A 158 12.49 28.89 4.08
C SER A 158 13.80 28.93 4.84
N ILE A 159 14.42 27.79 5.12
CA ILE A 159 15.60 27.74 6.00
C ILE A 159 16.80 27.20 5.24
N TYR A 160 17.89 27.95 5.28
CA TYR A 160 19.21 27.51 4.85
C TYR A 160 20.07 27.16 6.06
N VAL A 161 20.74 26.02 5.99
CA VAL A 161 21.69 25.55 7.00
C VAL A 161 23.06 25.45 6.34
N ASP A 162 24.07 26.10 6.91
CA ASP A 162 25.43 26.06 6.36
C ASP A 162 26.17 24.80 6.83
N GLU A 163 26.39 24.66 8.14
CA GLU A 163 27.13 23.57 8.77
C GLU A 163 26.32 22.90 9.90
N VAL A 164 26.56 21.61 10.14
CA VAL A 164 25.91 20.84 11.20
C VAL A 164 26.97 20.08 11.97
N ASP A 165 27.10 20.37 13.26
CA ASP A 165 28.06 19.71 14.14
C ASP A 165 27.70 18.24 14.38
N SER A 166 28.67 17.47 14.88
CA SER A 166 28.56 16.04 15.19
C SER A 166 27.43 15.73 16.19
N ASP A 167 27.11 16.71 17.05
CA ASP A 167 26.02 16.66 18.03
C ASP A 167 24.65 17.07 17.46
N GLY A 168 24.56 17.39 16.16
CA GLY A 168 23.32 17.76 15.47
C GLY A 168 22.88 19.21 15.66
N LYS A 169 23.77 20.08 16.17
CA LYS A 169 23.56 21.53 16.23
C LYS A 169 23.98 22.16 14.91
N ALA A 170 23.12 22.99 14.33
CA ALA A 170 23.46 23.73 13.12
C ALA A 170 24.15 25.05 13.43
N LYS A 171 25.09 25.45 12.58
CA LYS A 171 25.78 26.73 12.63
C LYS A 171 25.44 27.56 11.40
N ASN A 172 25.37 28.88 11.58
CA ASN A 172 25.07 29.85 10.54
C ASN A 172 23.77 29.55 9.77
N ILE A 173 22.64 29.60 10.47
CA ILE A 173 21.32 29.43 9.84
C ILE A 173 20.79 30.75 9.34
N ILE A 174 20.15 30.69 8.17
CA ILE A 174 19.38 31.80 7.60
C ILE A 174 17.96 31.31 7.36
N ALA A 175 16.99 31.89 8.06
CA ALA A 175 15.57 31.65 7.86
C ALA A 175 14.92 32.87 7.16
N PHE A 176 14.23 32.63 6.06
CA PHE A 176 13.48 33.61 5.30
C PHE A 176 12.01 33.48 5.66
N GLU A 177 11.41 34.50 6.28
CA GLU A 177 9.97 34.54 6.52
C GLU A 177 9.26 34.95 5.23
N LYS A 178 8.39 34.07 4.72
CA LYS A 178 7.63 34.28 3.48
C LYS A 178 6.53 35.30 3.76
N PRO A 179 6.54 36.48 3.10
CA PRO A 179 5.50 37.47 3.32
C PRO A 179 4.17 36.99 2.71
N GLU A 180 3.06 37.27 3.39
CA GLU A 180 1.70 36.98 2.88
C GLU A 180 1.46 37.67 1.52
N ASP A 181 2.04 38.85 1.33
CA ASP A 181 2.03 39.61 0.09
C ASP A 181 3.35 39.41 -0.66
N LYS A 182 3.28 38.74 -1.81
CA LYS A 182 4.45 38.45 -2.68
C LYS A 182 5.13 39.71 -3.24
N SER A 183 4.52 40.88 -3.12
CA SER A 183 5.14 42.15 -3.52
C SER A 183 6.14 42.70 -2.50
N LYS A 184 6.16 42.15 -1.28
CA LYS A 184 7.08 42.56 -0.20
C LYS A 184 8.32 41.66 -0.17
N PHE A 185 9.43 42.24 0.29
CA PHE A 185 10.66 41.48 0.54
C PHE A 185 10.51 40.62 1.81
N PRO A 186 11.02 39.37 1.81
CA PRO A 186 10.97 38.51 2.98
C PRO A 186 11.80 39.08 4.13
N MET A 187 11.36 38.83 5.36
CA MET A 187 12.18 39.12 6.53
C MET A 187 13.26 38.05 6.64
N VAL A 188 14.51 38.46 6.86
CA VAL A 188 15.63 37.53 7.02
C VAL A 188 15.98 37.43 8.49
N LEU A 189 15.89 36.23 9.03
CA LEU A 189 16.36 35.86 10.36
C LEU A 189 17.69 35.11 10.17
N THR A 190 18.74 35.50 10.87
CA THR A 190 19.98 34.72 10.93
C THR A 190 20.28 34.33 12.36
N GLY A 191 20.92 33.19 12.60
CA GLY A 191 21.40 32.78 13.92
C GLY A 191 22.74 32.07 13.81
N GLU A 192 23.63 32.31 14.79
CA GLU A 192 24.96 31.69 14.83
C GLU A 192 24.87 30.20 15.15
N GLU A 193 24.02 29.84 16.12
CA GLU A 193 23.71 28.46 16.46
C GLU A 193 22.21 28.21 16.39
N ALA A 194 21.82 27.03 15.91
CA ALA A 194 20.46 26.55 16.09
C ALA A 194 20.40 25.09 16.48
N PHE A 195 19.39 24.76 17.28
CA PHE A 195 19.09 23.40 17.65
C PHE A 195 17.58 23.20 17.70
N TRP A 196 17.18 21.95 17.45
CA TRP A 196 15.78 21.57 17.55
C TRP A 196 15.38 21.35 19.00
N LYS A 197 14.22 21.89 19.38
CA LYS A 197 13.55 21.59 20.63
C LYS A 197 12.04 21.51 20.40
N ASP A 198 11.48 20.34 20.69
CA ASP A 198 10.07 20.00 20.42
C ASP A 198 9.74 20.18 18.92
N ASN A 199 8.82 21.10 18.59
CA ASN A 199 8.40 21.45 17.24
C ASN A 199 8.98 22.81 16.77
N SER A 200 10.15 23.19 17.29
CA SER A 200 10.71 24.51 17.00
C SER A 200 12.21 24.45 16.80
N ILE A 201 12.68 25.28 15.88
CA ILE A 201 14.09 25.63 15.81
C ILE A 201 14.29 26.79 16.78
N ILE A 202 15.24 26.62 17.68
CA ILE A 202 15.71 27.66 18.56
C ILE A 202 16.97 28.23 17.93
N LEU A 203 16.90 29.48 17.50
CA LEU A 203 18.03 30.27 16.99
C LEU A 203 18.63 31.02 18.18
N LYS A 204 19.91 30.78 18.47
CA LYS A 204 20.68 31.56 19.42
C LYS A 204 21.44 32.67 18.72
N GLU A 205 21.62 33.78 19.43
CA GLU A 205 22.34 34.97 18.94
C GLU A 205 21.81 35.38 17.57
N SER A 206 20.48 35.52 17.52
CA SER A 206 19.76 35.73 16.28
C SER A 206 19.60 37.20 15.97
N GLN A 207 19.65 37.55 14.69
CA GLN A 207 19.30 38.88 14.19
C GLN A 207 18.17 38.76 13.17
N PHE A 208 17.25 39.73 13.17
CA PHE A 208 16.29 39.87 12.09
C PHE A 208 16.59 41.12 11.29
N ILE A 209 16.38 41.05 9.98
CA ILE A 209 16.53 42.14 9.03
C ILE A 209 15.25 42.18 8.21
N SER A 210 14.50 43.28 8.36
CA SER A 210 13.38 43.60 7.50
C SER A 210 13.81 44.56 6.40
N PHE A 211 13.15 44.47 5.26
CA PHE A 211 13.40 45.31 4.09
C PHE A 211 12.14 46.12 3.76
N ASN A 212 12.30 47.34 3.28
CA ASN A 212 11.18 48.14 2.77
C ASN A 212 10.82 47.72 1.34
N GLU A 213 9.75 48.31 0.77
CA GLU A 213 9.27 48.01 -0.60
C GLU A 213 10.32 48.25 -1.71
N LYS A 214 11.40 48.98 -1.42
CA LYS A 214 12.51 49.25 -2.34
C LYS A 214 13.73 48.36 -2.08
N GLY A 215 13.63 47.35 -1.22
CA GLY A 215 14.71 46.42 -0.88
C GLY A 215 15.81 47.02 -0.01
N LYS A 216 15.61 48.21 0.58
CA LYS A 216 16.55 48.78 1.56
C LYS A 216 16.23 48.26 2.96
N LYS A 217 17.28 48.00 3.74
CA LYS A 217 17.16 47.61 5.16
C LYS A 217 16.32 48.66 5.90
N ASN A 218 15.30 48.19 6.61
CA ASN A 218 14.35 49.04 7.33
C ASN A 218 14.55 48.91 8.84
N LEU A 219 14.34 47.71 9.39
CA LEU A 219 14.55 47.42 10.80
C LEU A 219 15.52 46.26 10.97
N VAL A 220 16.45 46.43 11.90
CA VAL A 220 17.36 45.38 12.36
C VAL A 220 17.21 45.27 13.86
N GLY A 221 17.13 44.05 14.38
CA GLY A 221 17.18 43.82 15.81
C GLY A 221 17.80 42.47 16.14
N THR A 222 18.28 42.35 17.37
CA THR A 222 19.00 41.19 17.88
C THR A 222 18.22 40.54 19.00
N PHE A 223 18.24 39.21 19.07
CA PHE A 223 17.67 38.42 20.15
C PHE A 223 18.68 37.37 20.59
N ASP A 224 18.86 37.22 21.90
CA ASP A 224 19.68 36.14 22.46
C ASP A 224 19.13 34.77 22.07
N GLU A 225 17.80 34.63 22.04
CA GLU A 225 17.10 33.42 21.66
C GLU A 225 15.80 33.74 20.90
N LYS A 226 15.62 33.15 19.72
CA LYS A 226 14.37 33.22 18.95
C LYS A 226 13.86 31.82 18.64
N ARG A 227 12.62 31.56 19.05
CA ARG A 227 11.92 30.31 18.74
C ARG A 227 11.10 30.46 17.45
N VAL A 228 11.37 29.61 16.47
CA VAL A 228 10.59 29.48 15.23
C VAL A 228 9.84 28.15 15.27
N VAL A 229 8.51 28.20 15.36
CA VAL A 229 7.66 26.99 15.38
C VAL A 229 7.46 26.50 13.96
N LEU A 230 7.78 25.24 13.69
CA LEU A 230 7.69 24.66 12.35
C LEU A 230 6.60 23.60 12.32
N THR A 231 5.38 24.00 11.93
CA THR A 231 4.22 23.11 11.94
C THR A 231 4.21 22.11 10.77
N ALA A 232 4.83 22.47 9.63
CA ALA A 232 4.71 21.72 8.37
C ALA A 232 5.76 20.60 8.17
N TYR A 233 6.96 20.72 8.74
CA TYR A 233 8.09 19.85 8.34
C TYR A 233 7.90 18.37 8.70
N PHE A 234 7.14 18.08 9.75
CA PHE A 234 6.97 16.72 10.28
C PHE A 234 5.80 15.94 9.67
N GLN A 235 4.97 16.58 8.83
CA GLN A 235 3.83 15.93 8.19
C GLN A 235 4.21 15.18 6.90
N ASP A 236 5.36 15.47 6.30
CA ASP A 236 5.87 14.86 5.05
C ASP A 236 6.57 13.51 5.26
N LEU A 237 6.08 12.68 6.18
CA LEU A 237 6.27 11.24 5.99
C LEU A 237 5.38 10.85 4.84
N ASN A 238 5.99 10.59 3.69
CA ASN A 238 5.31 10.22 2.46
C ASN A 238 4.69 8.82 2.62
N ILE A 239 3.60 8.73 3.38
CA ILE A 239 2.89 7.49 3.67
C ILE A 239 2.31 7.00 2.35
N LYS A 240 2.75 5.82 1.92
CA LYS A 240 2.38 5.25 0.61
C LYS A 240 0.88 4.97 0.48
N ILE A 241 0.19 4.78 1.61
CA ILE A 241 -1.26 4.58 1.66
C ILE A 241 -1.95 5.94 1.69
N LYS A 242 -2.77 6.22 0.68
CA LYS A 242 -3.63 7.41 0.67
C LYS A 242 -4.76 7.27 1.69
N ASP A 243 -5.14 8.37 2.32
CA ASP A 243 -6.18 8.42 3.35
C ASP A 243 -7.48 7.71 2.94
N VAL A 244 -7.92 7.90 1.69
CA VAL A 244 -9.13 7.26 1.16
C VAL A 244 -9.00 5.74 1.08
N GLU A 245 -7.82 5.22 0.76
CA GLU A 245 -7.58 3.77 0.59
C GLU A 245 -7.61 3.02 1.94
N ALA A 246 -7.31 3.73 3.03
CA ALA A 246 -7.31 3.18 4.38
C ALA A 246 -8.70 3.08 5.02
N LEU A 247 -9.69 3.82 4.52
CA LEU A 247 -11.04 3.84 5.09
C LEU A 247 -11.74 2.48 4.91
N SER A 248 -12.61 2.12 5.86
CA SER A 248 -13.49 0.96 5.71
C SER A 248 -14.51 1.20 4.59
N ILE A 249 -15.11 0.15 4.03
CA ILE A 249 -16.16 0.29 3.02
C ILE A 249 -17.35 1.04 3.62
N ILE A 250 -17.69 0.78 4.88
CA ILE A 250 -18.77 1.47 5.59
C ILE A 250 -18.47 2.97 5.72
N ASP A 251 -17.25 3.34 6.09
CA ASP A 251 -16.86 4.74 6.24
C ASP A 251 -16.81 5.46 4.89
N LEU A 252 -16.35 4.76 3.83
CA LEU A 252 -16.39 5.27 2.47
C LEU A 252 -17.85 5.55 2.02
N ILE A 253 -18.79 4.64 2.30
CA ILE A 253 -20.20 4.84 1.95
C ILE A 253 -20.81 6.02 2.72
N LYS A 254 -20.48 6.17 4.01
CA LYS A 254 -20.93 7.32 4.81
C LYS A 254 -20.32 8.63 4.31
N GLY A 255 -19.04 8.60 3.92
CA GLY A 255 -18.30 9.75 3.40
C GLY A 255 -18.87 10.27 2.08
N LEU A 256 -19.41 9.40 1.22
CA LEU A 256 -20.01 9.80 -0.06
C LEU A 256 -21.12 10.85 0.06
N LYS A 257 -21.81 10.94 1.20
CA LYS A 257 -22.88 11.93 1.43
C LYS A 257 -22.35 13.32 1.81
N ARG A 258 -21.08 13.42 2.19
CA ARG A 258 -20.48 14.62 2.80
C ARG A 258 -19.47 15.32 1.90
N VAL A 259 -19.16 14.72 0.76
CA VAL A 259 -18.01 15.06 -0.09
C VAL A 259 -18.52 15.56 -1.45
N GLU A 260 -17.81 16.53 -2.04
CA GLU A 260 -18.14 17.06 -3.37
C GLU A 260 -18.05 16.01 -4.47
N ALA A 261 -18.71 16.26 -5.61
CA ALA A 261 -18.82 15.30 -6.71
C ALA A 261 -17.47 14.79 -7.24
N THR A 262 -16.46 15.67 -7.32
CA THR A 262 -15.11 15.34 -7.82
C THR A 262 -14.39 14.37 -6.89
N GLU A 263 -14.52 14.55 -5.57
CA GLU A 263 -13.86 13.72 -4.58
C GLU A 263 -14.66 12.44 -4.27
N ALA A 264 -15.99 12.47 -4.44
CA ALA A 264 -16.87 11.30 -4.38
C ALA A 264 -16.49 10.22 -5.41
N ILE A 265 -15.88 10.59 -6.54
CA ILE A 265 -15.35 9.62 -7.53
C ILE A 265 -14.28 8.73 -6.88
N ARG A 266 -13.35 9.31 -6.11
CA ARG A 266 -12.27 8.54 -5.45
C ARG A 266 -12.84 7.54 -4.46
N TYR A 267 -13.86 7.94 -3.69
CA TYR A 267 -14.56 7.08 -2.75
C TYR A 267 -15.27 5.91 -3.47
N LYS A 268 -15.96 6.19 -4.58
CA LYS A 268 -16.62 5.15 -5.40
C LYS A 268 -15.60 4.16 -5.96
N ILE A 269 -14.49 4.64 -6.52
CA ILE A 269 -13.42 3.79 -7.06
C ILE A 269 -12.92 2.86 -5.95
N GLU A 270 -12.65 3.39 -4.76
CA GLU A 270 -12.11 2.59 -3.67
C GLU A 270 -13.09 1.52 -3.17
N ILE A 271 -14.38 1.87 -3.00
CA ILE A 271 -15.43 0.90 -2.64
C ILE A 271 -15.45 -0.24 -3.66
N PHE A 272 -15.52 0.09 -4.95
CA PHE A 272 -15.61 -0.92 -5.99
C PHE A 272 -14.32 -1.73 -6.13
N ARG A 273 -13.14 -1.12 -5.92
CA ARG A 273 -11.84 -1.82 -5.86
C ARG A 273 -11.80 -2.83 -4.73
N LYS A 274 -12.19 -2.44 -3.51
CA LYS A 274 -12.20 -3.32 -2.33
C LYS A 274 -13.11 -4.53 -2.54
N LEU A 275 -14.32 -4.30 -3.04
CA LEU A 275 -15.24 -5.37 -3.42
C LEU A 275 -14.67 -6.22 -4.56
N ALA A 276 -14.08 -5.61 -5.59
CA ALA A 276 -13.50 -6.36 -6.69
C ALA A 276 -12.40 -7.34 -6.22
N LEU A 277 -11.55 -6.94 -5.27
CA LEU A 277 -10.54 -7.83 -4.67
C LEU A 277 -11.18 -8.99 -3.88
N VAL A 278 -12.26 -8.74 -3.15
CA VAL A 278 -13.00 -9.80 -2.43
C VAL A 278 -13.56 -10.83 -3.41
N PHE A 279 -14.23 -10.35 -4.47
CA PHE A 279 -14.91 -11.16 -5.46
C PHE A 279 -13.97 -11.82 -6.48
N SER A 280 -12.70 -11.43 -6.58
CA SER A 280 -11.74 -12.07 -7.48
C SER A 280 -11.22 -13.41 -6.94
N THR A 281 -11.27 -13.62 -5.62
CA THR A 281 -10.80 -14.84 -4.94
C THR A 281 -11.45 -16.11 -5.50
N VAL A 282 -12.77 -16.09 -5.72
CA VAL A 282 -13.55 -17.24 -6.21
C VAL A 282 -13.16 -17.64 -7.64
N PRO A 283 -13.25 -16.76 -8.66
CA PRO A 283 -12.90 -17.15 -10.02
C PRO A 283 -11.41 -17.50 -10.14
N LEU A 284 -10.52 -16.85 -9.39
CA LEU A 284 -9.11 -17.23 -9.33
C LEU A 284 -8.92 -18.65 -8.78
N ALA A 285 -9.62 -19.03 -7.71
CA ALA A 285 -9.58 -20.39 -7.19
C ALA A 285 -10.07 -21.43 -8.22
N VAL A 286 -11.16 -21.12 -8.94
CA VAL A 286 -11.71 -21.98 -10.01
C VAL A 286 -10.73 -22.11 -11.16
N ILE A 287 -10.16 -21.00 -11.65
CA ILE A 287 -9.17 -21.00 -12.74
C ILE A 287 -7.93 -21.82 -12.32
N GLY A 288 -7.45 -21.65 -11.09
CA GLY A 288 -6.30 -22.39 -10.57
C GLY A 288 -6.53 -23.90 -10.61
N PHE A 289 -7.69 -24.32 -10.13
CA PHE A 289 -8.10 -25.71 -10.22
C PHE A 289 -8.21 -26.18 -11.68
N CYS A 290 -8.95 -25.49 -12.55
CA CYS A 290 -9.15 -25.93 -13.92
C CYS A 290 -7.86 -25.97 -14.76
N LEU A 291 -6.93 -25.05 -14.55
CA LEU A 291 -5.63 -25.04 -15.25
C LEU A 291 -4.70 -26.15 -14.76
N SER A 292 -4.83 -26.58 -13.52
CA SER A 292 -4.03 -27.68 -12.97
C SER A 292 -4.47 -29.06 -13.48
N LEU A 293 -5.74 -29.24 -13.86
CA LEU A 293 -6.26 -30.51 -14.36
C LEU A 293 -5.92 -30.72 -15.85
N GLY A 294 -5.51 -31.93 -16.22
CA GLY A 294 -5.47 -32.40 -17.62
C GLY A 294 -4.25 -31.98 -18.45
N HIS A 295 -3.18 -31.45 -17.85
CA HIS A 295 -1.95 -31.08 -18.55
C HIS A 295 -0.85 -32.15 -18.51
N HIS A 296 -1.22 -33.43 -18.64
CA HIS A 296 -0.26 -34.56 -18.64
C HIS A 296 0.86 -34.44 -19.70
N ARG A 297 0.70 -33.58 -20.72
CA ARG A 297 1.69 -33.34 -21.80
C ARG A 297 2.33 -31.95 -21.81
N ILE A 298 1.84 -31.01 -21.00
CA ILE A 298 2.41 -29.66 -20.92
C ILE A 298 3.31 -29.59 -19.69
N SER A 299 4.60 -29.36 -19.91
CA SER A 299 5.59 -29.38 -18.83
C SER A 299 5.24 -28.40 -17.69
N LYS A 300 5.59 -28.76 -16.45
CA LYS A 300 5.37 -27.99 -15.21
C LYS A 300 5.62 -26.47 -15.36
N LYS A 301 6.56 -26.10 -16.23
CA LYS A 301 6.98 -24.72 -16.50
C LYS A 301 5.85 -23.88 -17.14
N TYR A 302 5.10 -24.42 -18.09
CA TYR A 302 4.09 -23.65 -18.83
C TYR A 302 2.86 -23.29 -17.99
N SER A 303 2.41 -24.19 -17.10
CA SER A 303 1.26 -23.90 -16.22
C SER A 303 1.59 -22.78 -15.23
N PHE A 304 2.82 -22.75 -14.72
CA PHE A 304 3.28 -21.67 -13.85
C PHE A 304 3.42 -20.34 -14.59
N ILE A 305 3.98 -20.35 -15.81
CA ILE A 305 4.07 -19.14 -16.65
C ILE A 305 2.67 -18.60 -16.96
N LEU A 306 1.72 -19.47 -17.33
CA LEU A 306 0.34 -19.06 -17.60
C LEU A 306 -0.34 -18.46 -16.36
N ALA A 307 -0.11 -19.02 -15.17
CA ALA A 307 -0.61 -18.47 -13.92
C ALA A 307 -0.07 -17.05 -13.70
N MET A 308 1.23 -16.86 -13.90
CA MET A 308 1.88 -15.56 -13.75
C MET A 308 1.33 -14.54 -14.75
N ILE A 309 1.11 -14.92 -16.01
CA ILE A 309 0.48 -14.08 -17.02
C ILE A 309 -0.94 -13.66 -16.58
N ILE A 310 -1.75 -14.58 -16.05
CA ILE A 310 -3.10 -14.28 -15.59
C ILE A 310 -3.07 -13.31 -14.40
N ILE A 311 -2.17 -13.50 -13.44
CA ILE A 311 -1.99 -12.61 -12.29
C ILE A 311 -1.58 -11.21 -12.77
N PHE A 312 -0.54 -11.12 -13.60
CA PHE A 312 -0.07 -9.83 -14.11
C PHE A 312 -1.14 -9.14 -14.96
N ALA A 313 -1.83 -9.87 -15.83
CA ALA A 313 -2.93 -9.33 -16.61
C ALA A 313 -4.01 -8.77 -15.69
N TYR A 314 -4.44 -9.51 -14.66
CA TYR A 314 -5.43 -9.03 -13.69
C TYR A 314 -4.99 -7.74 -13.00
N ILE A 315 -3.76 -7.68 -12.49
CA ILE A 315 -3.21 -6.49 -11.82
C ILE A 315 -3.14 -5.31 -12.79
N ILE A 316 -2.66 -5.53 -14.01
CA ILE A 316 -2.52 -4.49 -15.03
C ILE A 316 -3.90 -3.93 -15.41
N PHE A 317 -4.87 -4.79 -15.72
CA PHE A 317 -6.21 -4.35 -16.09
C PHE A 317 -6.92 -3.61 -14.95
N LEU A 318 -6.75 -4.06 -13.70
CA LEU A 318 -7.31 -3.38 -12.54
C LEU A 318 -6.69 -1.98 -12.37
N ASN A 319 -5.37 -1.85 -12.46
CA ASN A 319 -4.69 -0.56 -12.34
C ASN A 319 -5.03 0.39 -13.48
N ILE A 320 -5.08 -0.09 -14.73
CA ILE A 320 -5.52 0.71 -15.88
C ILE A 320 -6.95 1.21 -15.65
N GLY A 321 -7.85 0.34 -15.18
CA GLY A 321 -9.22 0.72 -14.84
C GLY A 321 -9.29 1.83 -13.79
N ILE A 322 -8.55 1.68 -12.69
CA ILE A 322 -8.48 2.70 -11.62
C ILE A 322 -7.97 4.04 -12.16
N VAL A 323 -6.92 4.03 -12.99
CA VAL A 323 -6.36 5.24 -13.60
C VAL A 323 -7.38 5.90 -14.53
N MET A 324 -8.06 5.14 -15.38
CA MET A 324 -9.10 5.65 -16.29
C MET A 324 -10.31 6.22 -15.55
N ALA A 325 -10.75 5.59 -14.46
CA ALA A 325 -11.83 6.09 -13.62
C ALA A 325 -11.44 7.37 -12.87
N THR A 326 -10.20 7.43 -12.37
CA THR A 326 -9.67 8.62 -11.69
C THR A 326 -9.56 9.81 -12.64
N ALA A 327 -9.25 9.56 -13.92
CA ALA A 327 -9.25 10.57 -14.98
C ALA A 327 -10.66 10.98 -15.46
N GLY A 328 -11.73 10.41 -14.89
CA GLY A 328 -13.12 10.68 -15.30
C GLY A 328 -13.52 10.08 -16.65
N LYS A 329 -12.67 9.25 -17.27
CA LYS A 329 -12.92 8.67 -18.61
C LYS A 329 -13.83 7.46 -18.57
N LEU A 330 -13.89 6.74 -17.45
CA LEU A 330 -14.72 5.55 -17.27
C LEU A 330 -15.50 5.62 -15.96
N ASN A 331 -16.69 5.02 -15.95
CA ASN A 331 -17.46 4.83 -14.73
C ASN A 331 -16.65 3.98 -13.72
N PRO A 332 -16.52 4.41 -12.44
CA PRO A 332 -15.78 3.67 -11.42
C PRO A 332 -16.15 2.18 -11.28
N PHE A 333 -17.43 1.84 -11.43
CA PHE A 333 -17.90 0.46 -11.36
C PHE A 333 -17.34 -0.35 -12.53
N ILE A 334 -17.56 0.11 -13.76
CA ILE A 334 -17.11 -0.60 -14.98
C ILE A 334 -15.59 -0.77 -14.95
N ALA A 335 -14.86 0.30 -14.61
CA ALA A 335 -13.41 0.30 -14.66
C ALA A 335 -12.78 -0.71 -13.68
N THR A 336 -13.35 -0.85 -12.48
CA THR A 336 -12.81 -1.75 -11.44
C THR A 336 -13.34 -3.19 -11.54
N TRP A 337 -14.55 -3.39 -12.08
CA TRP A 337 -15.17 -4.73 -12.18
C TRP A 337 -14.90 -5.47 -13.48
N THR A 338 -14.51 -4.78 -14.56
CA THR A 338 -14.18 -5.43 -15.85
C THR A 338 -13.17 -6.58 -15.70
N PRO A 339 -12.05 -6.43 -14.95
CA PRO A 339 -11.11 -7.53 -14.75
C PRO A 339 -11.75 -8.76 -14.10
N ASN A 340 -12.65 -8.55 -13.12
CA ASN A 340 -13.36 -9.65 -12.47
C ASN A 340 -14.31 -10.36 -13.43
N VAL A 341 -15.09 -9.61 -14.21
CA VAL A 341 -16.00 -10.20 -15.21
C VAL A 341 -15.21 -11.08 -16.18
N LEU A 342 -14.04 -10.63 -16.65
CA LEU A 342 -13.16 -11.44 -17.50
C LEU A 342 -12.69 -12.71 -16.80
N LEU A 343 -12.32 -12.64 -15.51
CA LEU A 343 -11.95 -13.82 -14.72
C LEU A 343 -13.14 -14.79 -14.56
N TYR A 344 -14.34 -14.30 -14.29
CA TYR A 344 -15.53 -15.15 -14.19
C TYR A 344 -15.85 -15.84 -15.51
N LEU A 345 -15.78 -15.11 -16.64
CA LEU A 345 -15.97 -15.68 -17.97
C LEU A 345 -14.91 -16.73 -18.31
N LEU A 346 -13.64 -16.45 -18.01
CA LEU A 346 -12.54 -17.40 -18.22
C LEU A 346 -12.70 -18.64 -17.33
N GLY A 347 -12.99 -18.46 -16.05
CA GLY A 347 -13.23 -19.54 -15.11
C GLY A 347 -14.40 -20.42 -15.52
N TYR A 348 -15.52 -19.82 -15.95
CA TYR A 348 -16.67 -20.56 -16.47
C TYR A 348 -16.35 -21.34 -17.74
N LYS A 349 -15.66 -20.72 -18.71
CA LYS A 349 -15.23 -21.37 -19.96
C LYS A 349 -14.32 -22.57 -19.68
N LEU A 350 -13.34 -22.40 -18.79
CA LEU A 350 -12.42 -23.47 -18.40
C LEU A 350 -13.13 -24.61 -17.67
N TYR A 351 -14.02 -24.27 -16.72
CA TYR A 351 -14.85 -25.25 -16.01
C TYR A 351 -15.69 -26.08 -16.99
N LYS A 352 -16.39 -25.44 -17.92
CA LYS A 352 -17.21 -26.12 -18.94
C LYS A 352 -16.37 -27.01 -19.85
N ALA A 353 -15.21 -26.54 -20.27
CA ALA A 353 -14.30 -27.34 -21.11
C ALA A 353 -13.80 -28.61 -20.41
N LYS A 354 -13.66 -28.60 -19.07
CA LYS A 354 -13.28 -29.78 -18.29
C LYS A 354 -14.47 -30.71 -18.04
N GLU A 355 -15.62 -30.15 -17.68
CA GLU A 355 -16.88 -30.90 -17.49
C GLU A 355 -17.26 -31.72 -18.73
N VAL A 356 -17.13 -31.15 -19.93
CA VAL A 356 -17.43 -31.84 -21.19
C VAL A 356 -16.44 -32.98 -21.51
N ARG A 357 -15.21 -32.91 -21.01
CA ARG A 357 -14.18 -33.92 -21.29
C ARG A 357 -14.25 -35.13 -20.35
N GLY A 358 -15.13 -35.13 -19.35
CA GLY A 358 -15.23 -36.20 -18.35
C GLY A 358 -13.95 -36.36 -17.52
N ILE A 359 -13.15 -35.29 -17.39
CA ILE A 359 -11.89 -35.24 -16.63
C ILE A 359 -12.03 -34.26 -15.48
#